data_AF-A0AA39UMM0-F1
#
_entry.id   AF-A0AA39UMM0-F1
#
_cell.length_a   1.000
_cell.length_b   1.000
_cell.length_c   1.000
_cell.angle_alpha   90.00
_cell.angle_beta   90.00
_cell.angle_gamma   90.00
#
_symmetry.space_group_name_H-M   'P 1'
#
loop_
_entity.id
_entity.type
_entity.pdbx_description
1 polymer ?
#
loop_
_entity_poly.entity_id
_entity_poly.type
_entity_poly.pdbx_seq_one_letter_code
_entity_poly.pdbx_strand_id
1 'polypeptide(L)'
;MKPIPGMGSRVEHLLRFELFIPHVFDDWYREHSEREYVDAAGDERLAVAVLSNDTLQMSVHKPPKSPTSTAFFRRIALADDVKLPPVIWFGFMRTAKDDGAFAPIDIDSLDDFPLRLCRYVNVRPRTPDVTVLSVAFEIAILYCFPKECHEELTVNMLNVISTFDRFADKTSFPPTFTFPLAFVRYVLHRVSLVSSFDDVTKDAILDALANLASFEKLKNLSDDQVVALSDLVEDIVVHSLVFKVEHEWTRPQMYLVEVYSVMVGASSSHRPGCGYSPRHDFWPALRALVEFLIHQYDAPYHEDDPAFPPVSPFNTMCKILEFGLKYGVRTVYDVFLEMRCLNVFGNRSLRPSLVGVINGYVAGLAAPDASINSQHHLDYLHEPENLFLACCIITTNGWKHFREMPYSTKMLLCSDIRALAGLRPSDPSWDHCRRKLRDLLLDDRGDFFVTQQKWTNHGFEVLKPEDIDQAKSNISLALCELDDFFSGSMNTNVRSPTLESTARRFLGGINRYLPYPRHREKDDVQV
;
A
#
# COMPACT_ATOMS: atom_id res chain seq x y z
N MET A 1 -47.75 -12.59 -20.55
CA MET A 1 -48.36 -11.44 -21.23
C MET A 1 -47.31 -10.58 -21.89
N LYS A 2 -47.47 -10.23 -23.16
CA LYS A 2 -46.59 -9.27 -23.84
C LYS A 2 -47.17 -7.86 -23.70
N PRO A 3 -46.39 -6.86 -23.24
CA PRO A 3 -46.86 -5.48 -23.19
C PRO A 3 -47.31 -5.02 -24.58
N ILE A 4 -48.37 -4.21 -24.61
CA ILE A 4 -48.81 -3.52 -25.83
C ILE A 4 -47.62 -2.70 -26.36
N PRO A 5 -47.36 -2.65 -27.69
CA PRO A 5 -46.29 -1.84 -28.25
C PRO A 5 -46.30 -0.39 -27.70
N GLY A 6 -45.15 0.07 -27.22
CA GLY A 6 -45.00 1.39 -26.58
C GLY A 6 -45.36 1.47 -25.09
N MET A 7 -45.94 0.41 -24.49
CA MET A 7 -46.25 0.35 -23.05
C MET A 7 -45.13 -0.28 -22.20
N GLY A 8 -44.08 -0.81 -22.81
CA GLY A 8 -42.97 -1.48 -22.11
C GLY A 8 -42.38 -0.63 -20.98
N SER A 9 -42.05 0.64 -21.26
CA SER A 9 -41.52 1.57 -20.26
C SER A 9 -42.48 1.89 -19.11
N ARG A 10 -43.79 1.88 -19.35
CA ARG A 10 -44.79 2.10 -18.28
C ARG A 10 -44.91 0.88 -17.37
N VAL A 11 -44.94 -0.32 -17.97
CA VAL A 11 -44.94 -1.58 -17.20
C VAL A 11 -43.65 -1.69 -16.40
N GLU A 12 -42.52 -1.36 -17.01
CA GLU A 12 -41.22 -1.31 -16.38
C GLU A 12 -41.23 -0.39 -15.14
N HIS A 13 -41.68 0.86 -15.28
CA HIS A 13 -41.81 1.80 -14.16
C HIS A 13 -42.74 1.31 -13.04
N LEU A 14 -43.84 0.63 -13.37
CA LEU A 14 -44.75 0.05 -12.39
C LEU A 14 -44.06 -1.07 -11.59
N LEU A 15 -43.36 -1.97 -12.27
CA LEU A 15 -42.59 -3.03 -11.63
C LEU A 15 -41.48 -2.47 -10.75
N ARG A 16 -40.85 -1.35 -11.15
CA ARG A 16 -39.89 -0.64 -10.27
C ARG A 16 -40.55 -0.12 -9.00
N PHE A 17 -41.75 0.44 -9.12
CA PHE A 17 -42.48 1.02 -7.98
C PHE A 17 -42.87 -0.07 -6.96
N GLU A 18 -43.22 -1.26 -7.42
CA GLU A 18 -43.51 -2.41 -6.56
C GLU A 18 -42.32 -2.81 -5.67
N LEU A 19 -41.08 -2.60 -6.12
CA LEU A 19 -39.88 -2.90 -5.33
C LEU A 19 -39.67 -1.92 -4.16
N PHE A 20 -40.26 -0.72 -4.21
CA PHE A 20 -40.19 0.28 -3.13
C PHE A 20 -41.29 0.16 -2.10
N ILE A 21 -42.42 -0.46 -2.46
CA ILE A 21 -43.56 -0.62 -1.56
C ILE A 21 -43.92 -2.10 -1.48
N PRO A 22 -43.13 -2.91 -0.75
CA PRO A 22 -43.38 -4.34 -0.60
C PRO A 22 -44.71 -4.63 0.13
N HIS A 23 -45.30 -3.62 0.79
CA HIS A 23 -46.34 -3.76 1.80
C HIS A 23 -47.77 -3.51 1.30
N VAL A 24 -47.96 -3.20 0.01
CA VAL A 24 -49.32 -3.01 -0.55
C VAL A 24 -49.88 -4.32 -1.14
N PHE A 25 -49.02 -5.33 -1.33
CA PHE A 25 -49.43 -6.66 -1.73
C PHE A 25 -49.13 -7.63 -0.59
N ASP A 26 -50.15 -7.81 0.24
CA ASP A 26 -50.29 -8.75 1.35
C ASP A 26 -49.71 -10.15 1.05
N ASP A 27 -49.41 -10.94 2.08
CA ASP A 27 -48.89 -12.32 1.99
C ASP A 27 -49.68 -13.20 0.99
N TRP A 28 -50.95 -12.84 0.73
CA TRP A 28 -51.81 -13.40 -0.31
C TRP A 28 -51.13 -13.49 -1.69
N TYR A 29 -50.49 -12.44 -2.19
CA TYR A 29 -49.88 -12.48 -3.54
C TYR A 29 -48.54 -13.21 -3.58
N ARG A 30 -47.87 -13.38 -2.44
CA ARG A 30 -46.64 -14.17 -2.35
C ARG A 30 -46.93 -15.67 -2.35
N GLU A 31 -48.05 -16.08 -1.73
CA GLU A 31 -48.50 -17.47 -1.72
C GLU A 31 -49.14 -17.91 -3.05
N HIS A 32 -49.71 -16.98 -3.83
CA HIS A 32 -50.39 -17.30 -5.07
C HIS A 32 -49.46 -17.07 -6.28
N SER A 33 -48.84 -18.16 -6.74
CA SER A 33 -48.05 -18.24 -7.97
C SER A 33 -48.82 -17.90 -9.27
N GLU A 34 -50.07 -17.45 -9.18
CA GLU A 34 -51.00 -17.18 -10.29
C GLU A 34 -50.77 -15.83 -10.98
N ARG A 35 -49.80 -15.02 -10.53
CA ARG A 35 -49.48 -13.75 -11.20
C ARG A 35 -49.04 -13.99 -12.63
N GLU A 36 -49.62 -13.30 -13.60
CA GLU A 36 -49.23 -13.48 -15.00
C GLU A 36 -47.81 -12.98 -15.28
N TYR A 37 -47.00 -13.86 -15.88
CA TYR A 37 -45.62 -13.53 -16.24
C TYR A 37 -45.57 -12.48 -17.36
N VAL A 38 -44.73 -11.46 -17.23
CA VAL A 38 -44.55 -10.43 -18.25
C VAL A 38 -43.45 -10.85 -19.23
N ASP A 39 -43.78 -10.96 -20.51
CA ASP A 39 -42.83 -11.23 -21.59
C ASP A 39 -42.09 -9.93 -21.95
N ALA A 40 -40.81 -9.91 -21.58
CA ALA A 40 -39.91 -8.79 -21.79
C ALA A 40 -38.93 -9.00 -22.97
N ALA A 41 -39.22 -9.95 -23.87
CA ALA A 41 -38.35 -10.23 -25.01
C ALA A 41 -38.08 -8.97 -25.85
N GLY A 42 -36.80 -8.59 -25.95
CA GLY A 42 -36.33 -7.44 -26.74
C GLY A 42 -36.28 -6.10 -26.00
N ASP A 43 -36.66 -6.04 -24.72
CA ASP A 43 -36.51 -4.85 -23.87
C ASP A 43 -35.72 -5.22 -22.60
N GLU A 44 -34.44 -4.84 -22.57
CA GLU A 44 -33.55 -5.23 -21.48
C GLU A 44 -33.95 -4.60 -20.14
N ARG A 45 -34.44 -3.35 -20.14
CA ARG A 45 -34.85 -2.68 -18.90
C ARG A 45 -36.08 -3.34 -18.30
N LEU A 46 -37.06 -3.64 -19.15
CA LEU A 46 -38.23 -4.40 -18.72
C LEU A 46 -37.86 -5.80 -18.28
N ALA A 47 -36.92 -6.47 -18.98
CA ALA A 47 -36.48 -7.81 -18.60
C ALA A 47 -35.86 -7.81 -17.20
N VAL A 48 -35.02 -6.81 -16.87
CA VAL A 48 -34.48 -6.72 -15.52
C VAL A 48 -35.54 -6.41 -14.49
N ALA A 49 -36.47 -5.49 -14.77
CA ALA A 49 -37.55 -5.19 -13.83
C ALA A 49 -38.43 -6.43 -13.52
N VAL A 50 -38.67 -7.29 -14.52
CA VAL A 50 -39.35 -8.58 -14.35
C VAL A 50 -38.49 -9.56 -13.54
N LEU A 51 -37.21 -9.67 -13.87
CA LEU A 51 -36.26 -10.57 -13.20
C LEU A 51 -35.92 -10.12 -11.77
N SER A 52 -36.11 -8.86 -11.42
CA SER A 52 -35.88 -8.32 -10.07
C SER A 52 -37.07 -8.54 -9.13
N ASN A 53 -38.19 -9.05 -9.63
CA ASN A 53 -39.44 -9.16 -8.88
C ASN A 53 -39.74 -10.62 -8.53
N ASP A 54 -39.57 -10.96 -7.25
CA ASP A 54 -39.68 -12.34 -6.75
C ASP A 54 -41.04 -12.98 -7.08
N THR A 55 -42.15 -12.21 -7.02
CA THR A 55 -43.48 -12.74 -7.32
C THR A 55 -43.64 -13.16 -8.78
N LEU A 56 -42.98 -12.47 -9.71
CA LEU A 56 -42.96 -12.86 -11.12
C LEU A 56 -42.05 -14.06 -11.36
N GLN A 57 -40.98 -14.21 -10.57
CA GLN A 57 -40.08 -15.36 -10.68
C GLN A 57 -40.70 -16.66 -10.15
N MET A 58 -41.58 -16.57 -9.15
CA MET A 58 -42.33 -17.71 -8.59
C MET A 58 -43.64 -18.02 -9.35
N SER A 59 -43.95 -17.28 -10.41
CA SER A 59 -45.18 -17.47 -11.19
C SER A 59 -45.24 -18.83 -11.89
N VAL A 60 -46.37 -19.55 -11.78
CA VAL A 60 -46.64 -20.77 -12.59
C VAL A 60 -46.77 -20.46 -14.08
N HIS A 61 -46.98 -19.19 -14.42
CA HIS A 61 -47.06 -18.72 -15.81
C HIS A 61 -45.68 -18.35 -16.37
N LYS A 62 -44.60 -18.46 -15.60
CA LYS A 62 -43.22 -18.25 -16.08
C LYS A 62 -42.89 -19.31 -17.14
N PRO A 63 -42.56 -18.91 -18.38
CA PRO A 63 -42.17 -19.86 -19.41
C PRO A 63 -40.96 -20.71 -18.95
N PRO A 64 -40.96 -22.04 -19.20
CA PRO A 64 -39.82 -22.90 -18.82
C PRO A 64 -38.49 -22.51 -19.48
N LYS A 65 -38.55 -21.79 -20.61
CA LYS A 65 -37.39 -21.31 -21.38
C LYS A 65 -37.05 -19.85 -21.11
N SER A 66 -37.66 -19.23 -20.11
CA SER A 66 -37.26 -17.88 -19.69
C SER A 66 -35.80 -17.88 -19.26
N PRO A 67 -35.01 -16.84 -19.61
CA PRO A 67 -33.64 -16.72 -19.13
C PRO A 67 -33.65 -16.71 -17.59
N THR A 68 -32.70 -17.43 -16.99
CA THR A 68 -32.51 -17.38 -15.54
C THR A 68 -31.96 -16.01 -15.14
N SER A 69 -32.26 -15.57 -13.92
CA SER A 69 -31.73 -14.31 -13.40
C SER A 69 -30.21 -14.33 -13.41
N THR A 70 -29.59 -15.49 -13.11
CA THR A 70 -28.14 -15.70 -13.23
C THR A 70 -27.59 -15.45 -14.63
N ALA A 71 -28.13 -16.11 -15.66
CA ALA A 71 -27.62 -15.97 -17.01
C ALA A 71 -27.77 -14.54 -17.53
N PHE A 72 -28.89 -13.89 -17.20
CA PHE A 72 -29.13 -12.51 -17.58
C PHE A 72 -28.24 -11.53 -16.81
N PHE A 73 -28.02 -11.77 -15.50
CA PHE A 73 -27.16 -10.93 -14.66
C PHE A 73 -25.72 -10.96 -15.15
N ARG A 74 -25.19 -12.15 -15.47
CA ARG A 74 -23.85 -12.30 -16.06
C ARG A 74 -23.66 -11.47 -17.33
N ARG A 75 -24.72 -11.39 -18.15
CA ARG A 75 -24.68 -10.65 -19.41
C ARG A 75 -24.68 -9.14 -19.20
N ILE A 76 -25.54 -8.62 -18.33
CA ILE A 76 -25.78 -7.17 -18.26
C ILE A 76 -25.01 -6.46 -17.16
N ALA A 77 -24.58 -7.15 -16.10
CA ALA A 77 -23.88 -6.52 -14.97
C ALA A 77 -22.53 -5.94 -15.40
N LEU A 78 -21.98 -6.42 -16.52
CA LEU A 78 -20.72 -5.99 -17.11
C LEU A 78 -20.92 -5.16 -18.40
N ALA A 79 -22.16 -4.84 -18.76
CA ALA A 79 -22.49 -4.11 -19.97
C ALA A 79 -22.53 -2.60 -19.68
N ASP A 80 -21.63 -1.82 -20.29
CA ASP A 80 -21.46 -0.38 -20.02
C ASP A 80 -22.66 0.46 -20.49
N ASP A 81 -23.44 -0.05 -21.44
CA ASP A 81 -24.61 0.60 -22.01
C ASP A 81 -25.90 0.41 -21.17
N VAL A 82 -25.89 -0.56 -20.25
CA VAL A 82 -27.04 -0.85 -19.39
C VAL A 82 -26.99 0.01 -18.12
N LYS A 83 -27.91 0.97 -18.05
CA LYS A 83 -28.10 1.84 -16.87
C LYS A 83 -29.47 1.60 -16.25
N LEU A 84 -29.47 1.22 -14.97
CA LEU A 84 -30.67 0.95 -14.19
C LEU A 84 -30.65 1.72 -12.87
N PRO A 85 -31.81 2.01 -12.26
CA PRO A 85 -31.86 2.56 -10.92
C PRO A 85 -31.20 1.60 -9.91
N PRO A 86 -30.50 2.10 -8.88
CA PRO A 86 -29.81 1.26 -7.90
C PRO A 86 -30.69 0.21 -7.23
N VAL A 87 -31.96 0.54 -6.93
CA VAL A 87 -32.93 -0.41 -6.36
C VAL A 87 -33.17 -1.62 -7.25
N ILE A 88 -33.14 -1.43 -8.58
CA ILE A 88 -33.36 -2.49 -9.56
C ILE A 88 -32.13 -3.37 -9.61
N TRP A 89 -30.93 -2.78 -9.63
CA TRP A 89 -29.70 -3.55 -9.53
C TRP A 89 -29.66 -4.40 -8.26
N PHE A 90 -30.10 -3.84 -7.13
CA PHE A 90 -30.13 -4.55 -5.86
C PHE A 90 -31.12 -5.72 -5.83
N GLY A 91 -32.37 -5.49 -6.26
CA GLY A 91 -33.37 -6.55 -6.38
C GLY A 91 -32.90 -7.65 -7.33
N PHE A 92 -32.39 -7.25 -8.50
CA PHE A 92 -31.89 -8.19 -9.50
C PHE A 92 -30.72 -9.04 -9.00
N MET A 93 -29.78 -8.43 -8.28
CA MET A 93 -28.65 -9.13 -7.67
C MET A 93 -29.11 -10.20 -6.67
N ARG A 94 -30.14 -9.93 -5.86
CA ARG A 94 -30.68 -10.91 -4.90
C ARG A 94 -31.34 -12.08 -5.60
N THR A 95 -32.19 -11.81 -6.59
CA THR A 95 -32.80 -12.89 -7.37
C THR A 95 -31.74 -13.70 -8.14
N ALA A 96 -30.73 -13.04 -8.70
CA ALA A 96 -29.61 -13.72 -9.36
C ALA A 96 -28.79 -14.57 -8.37
N LYS A 97 -28.65 -14.13 -7.11
CA LYS A 97 -28.03 -14.91 -6.05
C LYS A 97 -28.77 -16.21 -5.78
N ASP A 98 -30.09 -16.13 -5.63
CA ASP A 98 -30.95 -17.29 -5.38
C ASP A 98 -30.93 -18.26 -6.57
N ASP A 99 -30.78 -17.74 -7.79
CA ASP A 99 -30.57 -18.51 -9.03
C ASP A 99 -29.13 -19.02 -9.22
N GLY A 100 -28.22 -18.83 -8.26
CA GLY A 100 -26.85 -19.38 -8.27
C GLY A 100 -25.78 -18.53 -8.96
N ALA A 101 -26.00 -17.24 -9.20
CA ALA A 101 -25.00 -16.37 -9.84
C ALA A 101 -23.69 -16.26 -9.05
N PHE A 102 -23.76 -16.46 -7.74
CA PHE A 102 -22.63 -16.41 -6.81
C PHE A 102 -22.16 -17.79 -6.35
N ALA A 103 -22.47 -18.85 -7.11
CA ALA A 103 -21.93 -20.18 -6.83
C ALA A 103 -20.40 -20.20 -6.97
N PRO A 104 -19.70 -21.10 -6.26
CA PRO A 104 -18.24 -21.26 -6.38
C PRO A 104 -17.82 -21.46 -7.83
N ILE A 105 -16.72 -20.81 -8.21
CA ILE A 105 -16.18 -20.91 -9.57
C ILE A 105 -15.47 -22.24 -9.81
N ASP A 106 -15.45 -22.63 -11.09
CA ASP A 106 -14.45 -23.58 -11.58
C ASP A 106 -13.09 -22.85 -11.65
N ILE A 107 -12.11 -23.36 -10.91
CA ILE A 107 -10.80 -22.73 -10.76
C ILE A 107 -9.99 -22.72 -12.06
N ASP A 108 -10.31 -23.61 -12.99
CA ASP A 108 -9.63 -23.70 -14.30
C ASP A 108 -10.35 -22.88 -15.38
N SER A 109 -11.45 -22.21 -15.01
CA SER A 109 -12.23 -21.39 -15.93
C SER A 109 -11.57 -20.03 -16.18
N LEU A 110 -11.53 -19.64 -17.45
CA LEU A 110 -11.15 -18.29 -17.89
C LEU A 110 -12.36 -17.35 -18.03
N ASP A 111 -13.50 -17.68 -17.40
CA ASP A 111 -14.65 -16.76 -17.34
C ASP A 111 -14.23 -15.46 -16.64
N ASP A 112 -14.42 -14.33 -17.33
CA ASP A 112 -14.09 -13.00 -16.81
C ASP A 112 -15.14 -12.45 -15.86
N PHE A 113 -16.33 -13.05 -15.84
CA PHE A 113 -17.43 -12.56 -15.02
C PHE A 113 -17.05 -12.47 -13.52
N PRO A 114 -16.51 -13.54 -12.89
CA PRO A 114 -16.09 -13.47 -11.48
C PRO A 114 -14.98 -12.44 -11.24
N LEU A 115 -14.01 -12.29 -12.16
CA LEU A 115 -12.90 -11.34 -12.02
C LEU A 115 -13.41 -9.90 -11.99
N ARG A 116 -14.20 -9.51 -13.00
CA ARG A 116 -14.72 -8.14 -13.11
C ARG A 116 -15.66 -7.80 -11.95
N LEU A 117 -16.49 -8.77 -11.55
CA LEU A 117 -17.39 -8.58 -10.43
C LEU A 117 -16.64 -8.40 -9.11
N CYS A 118 -15.63 -9.23 -8.85
CA CYS A 118 -14.77 -9.07 -7.67
C CYS A 118 -14.06 -7.70 -7.66
N ARG A 119 -13.60 -7.23 -8.84
CA ARG A 119 -12.96 -5.90 -8.98
C ARG A 119 -13.91 -4.79 -8.52
N TYR A 120 -15.17 -4.79 -8.96
CA TYR A 120 -16.15 -3.77 -8.56
C TYR A 120 -16.43 -3.75 -7.06
N VAL A 121 -16.45 -4.93 -6.42
CA VAL A 121 -16.71 -5.07 -4.97
C VAL A 121 -15.47 -4.75 -4.13
N ASN A 122 -14.30 -4.97 -4.70
CA ASN A 122 -13.03 -4.71 -4.02
C ASN A 122 -12.73 -3.21 -3.92
N VAL A 123 -13.32 -2.38 -4.78
CA VAL A 123 -13.16 -0.92 -4.68
C VAL A 123 -14.07 -0.38 -3.57
N ARG A 124 -13.54 0.53 -2.74
CA ARG A 124 -14.29 1.05 -1.60
C ARG A 124 -15.51 1.87 -2.01
N PRO A 125 -16.64 1.70 -1.30
CA PRO A 125 -17.77 2.57 -1.49
C PRO A 125 -17.38 4.00 -1.11
N ARG A 126 -17.74 4.95 -1.97
CA ARG A 126 -17.54 6.38 -1.77
C ARG A 126 -18.86 7.00 -1.38
N THR A 127 -18.82 8.04 -0.57
CA THR A 127 -20.02 8.81 -0.26
C THR A 127 -20.58 9.40 -1.55
N PRO A 128 -21.85 9.12 -1.91
CA PRO A 128 -22.43 9.70 -3.10
C PRO A 128 -22.49 11.22 -2.97
N ASP A 129 -21.98 11.92 -3.97
CA ASP A 129 -22.18 13.37 -4.14
C ASP A 129 -23.33 13.66 -5.13
N VAL A 130 -24.04 12.61 -5.58
CA VAL A 130 -24.98 12.72 -6.70
C VAL A 130 -26.24 11.90 -6.48
N THR A 131 -27.40 12.53 -6.63
CA THR A 131 -28.70 11.87 -6.81
C THR A 131 -28.82 11.39 -8.26
N VAL A 132 -28.32 10.18 -8.57
CA VAL A 132 -28.42 9.61 -9.92
C VAL A 132 -29.61 8.66 -10.04
N LEU A 133 -30.46 8.87 -11.04
CA LEU A 133 -31.67 8.07 -11.29
C LEU A 133 -31.40 6.70 -11.92
N SER A 134 -30.32 6.56 -12.68
CA SER A 134 -29.92 5.28 -13.32
C SER A 134 -28.42 5.27 -13.60
N VAL A 135 -27.78 4.16 -13.24
CA VAL A 135 -26.32 4.00 -13.27
C VAL A 135 -25.94 2.61 -13.78
N ALA A 136 -24.71 2.46 -14.25
CA ALA A 136 -24.11 1.15 -14.49
C ALA A 136 -23.96 0.40 -13.15
N PHE A 137 -23.85 -0.92 -13.20
CA PHE A 137 -23.80 -1.75 -12.00
C PHE A 137 -22.59 -1.43 -11.10
N GLU A 138 -21.41 -1.22 -11.69
CA GLU A 138 -20.21 -0.77 -10.96
C GLU A 138 -20.48 0.50 -10.14
N ILE A 139 -21.06 1.53 -10.77
CA ILE A 139 -21.38 2.79 -10.11
C ILE A 139 -22.45 2.60 -9.02
N ALA A 140 -23.40 1.68 -9.23
CA ALA A 140 -24.40 1.34 -8.22
C ALA A 140 -23.75 0.78 -6.94
N ILE A 141 -22.81 -0.16 -7.09
CA ILE A 141 -22.05 -0.73 -5.97
C ILE A 141 -21.25 0.36 -5.25
N LEU A 142 -20.55 1.19 -6.01
CA LEU A 142 -19.60 2.16 -5.47
C LEU A 142 -20.23 3.33 -4.74
N TYR A 143 -21.38 3.82 -5.21
CA TYR A 143 -21.94 5.09 -4.73
C TYR A 143 -23.36 4.99 -4.21
N CYS A 144 -24.13 3.97 -4.61
CA CYS A 144 -25.56 3.95 -4.35
C CYS A 144 -26.02 2.86 -3.39
N PHE A 145 -25.26 1.77 -3.28
CA PHE A 145 -25.63 0.66 -2.41
C PHE A 145 -25.41 1.02 -0.94
N PRO A 146 -26.40 0.74 -0.06
CA PRO A 146 -26.21 0.83 1.37
C PRO A 146 -25.05 -0.06 1.84
N LYS A 147 -24.46 0.28 2.99
CA LYS A 147 -23.34 -0.45 3.55
C LYS A 147 -23.65 -1.93 3.76
N GLU A 148 -24.87 -2.25 4.19
CA GLU A 148 -25.36 -3.60 4.43
C GLU A 148 -25.41 -4.42 3.14
N CYS A 149 -25.78 -3.78 2.03
CA CYS A 149 -25.75 -4.42 0.71
C CYS A 149 -24.31 -4.71 0.27
N HIS A 150 -23.38 -3.80 0.54
CA HIS A 150 -21.97 -4.01 0.23
C HIS A 150 -21.38 -5.18 1.05
N GLU A 151 -21.74 -5.29 2.33
CA GLU A 151 -21.36 -6.42 3.19
C GLU A 151 -21.94 -7.74 2.65
N GLU A 152 -23.23 -7.76 2.27
CA GLU A 152 -23.88 -8.91 1.63
C GLU A 152 -23.14 -9.33 0.34
N LEU A 153 -22.82 -8.36 -0.51
CA LEU A 153 -22.12 -8.61 -1.78
C LEU A 153 -20.68 -9.09 -1.55
N THR A 154 -19.99 -8.58 -0.54
CA THR A 154 -18.65 -9.05 -0.14
C THR A 154 -18.68 -10.52 0.27
N VAL A 155 -19.68 -10.94 1.05
CA VAL A 155 -19.87 -12.34 1.45
C VAL A 155 -20.21 -13.21 0.24
N ASN A 156 -21.09 -12.73 -0.65
CA ASN A 156 -21.41 -13.45 -1.89
C ASN A 156 -20.15 -13.62 -2.77
N MET A 157 -19.29 -12.60 -2.86
CA MET A 157 -18.01 -12.70 -3.58
C MET A 157 -17.07 -13.70 -2.95
N LEU A 158 -16.93 -13.71 -1.62
CA LEU A 158 -16.16 -14.74 -0.93
C LEU A 158 -16.66 -16.15 -1.24
N ASN A 159 -17.97 -16.34 -1.37
CA ASN A 159 -18.52 -17.64 -1.78
C ASN A 159 -18.09 -18.03 -3.20
N VAL A 160 -18.12 -17.07 -4.15
CA VAL A 160 -17.66 -17.25 -5.54
C VAL A 160 -16.20 -17.72 -5.58
N ILE A 161 -15.32 -17.08 -4.81
CA ILE A 161 -13.88 -17.40 -4.77
C ILE A 161 -13.49 -18.22 -3.53
N SER A 162 -14.40 -19.01 -2.97
CA SER A 162 -14.24 -19.68 -1.67
C SER A 162 -13.02 -20.62 -1.61
N THR A 163 -12.65 -21.24 -2.72
CA THR A 163 -11.42 -22.06 -2.84
C THR A 163 -10.14 -21.28 -2.51
N PHE A 164 -10.14 -19.96 -2.68
CA PHE A 164 -9.02 -19.07 -2.41
C PHE A 164 -9.08 -18.41 -1.03
N ASP A 165 -10.18 -18.58 -0.29
CA ASP A 165 -10.33 -18.10 1.08
C ASP A 165 -9.74 -19.11 2.09
N ARG A 166 -8.45 -18.97 2.35
CA ARG A 166 -7.73 -19.76 3.38
C ARG A 166 -8.21 -19.49 4.81
N PHE A 167 -9.07 -18.50 5.02
CA PHE A 167 -9.50 -18.05 6.35
C PHE A 167 -11.01 -18.20 6.55
N ALA A 168 -11.68 -19.02 5.73
CA ALA A 168 -13.11 -19.28 5.84
C ALA A 168 -13.54 -19.82 7.23
N ASP A 169 -12.63 -20.50 7.94
CA ASP A 169 -12.82 -21.01 9.29
C ASP A 169 -12.60 -19.95 10.39
N LYS A 170 -11.95 -18.83 10.07
CA LYS A 170 -11.65 -17.75 11.03
C LYS A 170 -12.77 -16.73 11.10
N THR A 171 -13.77 -17.01 11.94
CA THR A 171 -14.91 -16.10 12.18
C THR A 171 -14.52 -14.76 12.81
N SER A 172 -13.31 -14.62 13.35
CA SER A 172 -12.78 -13.36 13.89
C SER A 172 -12.41 -12.36 12.80
N PHE A 173 -12.21 -12.80 11.56
CA PHE A 173 -11.83 -11.92 10.46
C PHE A 173 -13.09 -11.37 9.77
N PRO A 174 -13.21 -10.04 9.61
CA PRO A 174 -14.34 -9.49 8.90
C PRO A 174 -14.24 -9.85 7.40
N PRO A 175 -15.36 -10.08 6.69
CA PRO A 175 -15.38 -10.34 5.25
C PRO A 175 -14.64 -9.27 4.42
N THR A 176 -14.71 -8.02 4.88
CA THR A 176 -13.99 -6.90 4.25
C THR A 176 -12.47 -7.05 4.29
N PHE A 177 -11.92 -7.83 5.23
CA PHE A 177 -10.50 -8.17 5.29
C PHE A 177 -10.17 -9.46 4.53
N THR A 178 -10.97 -10.53 4.69
CA THR A 178 -10.70 -11.81 4.01
C THR A 178 -10.89 -11.73 2.50
N PHE A 179 -11.88 -10.95 2.04
CA PHE A 179 -12.20 -10.83 0.61
C PHE A 179 -11.03 -10.31 -0.23
N PRO A 180 -10.37 -9.18 0.09
CA PRO A 180 -9.19 -8.75 -0.67
C PRO A 180 -8.05 -9.78 -0.67
N LEU A 181 -7.84 -10.52 0.44
CA LEU A 181 -6.80 -11.56 0.50
C LEU A 181 -7.12 -12.74 -0.43
N ALA A 182 -8.36 -13.23 -0.38
CA ALA A 182 -8.83 -14.29 -1.27
C ALA A 182 -8.82 -13.82 -2.73
N PHE A 183 -9.19 -12.56 -2.97
CA PHE A 183 -9.23 -11.97 -4.30
C PHE A 183 -7.82 -11.88 -4.91
N VAL A 184 -6.81 -11.42 -4.17
CA VAL A 184 -5.42 -11.43 -4.65
C VAL A 184 -4.99 -12.85 -5.03
N ARG A 185 -5.26 -13.86 -4.17
CA ARG A 185 -4.92 -15.26 -4.48
C ARG A 185 -5.63 -15.77 -5.75
N TYR A 186 -6.90 -15.44 -5.92
CA TYR A 186 -7.65 -15.77 -7.13
C TYR A 186 -7.03 -15.12 -8.38
N VAL A 187 -6.66 -13.84 -8.33
CA VAL A 187 -6.04 -13.15 -9.47
C VAL A 187 -4.66 -13.73 -9.78
N LEU A 188 -3.86 -14.09 -8.76
CA LEU A 188 -2.57 -14.76 -8.95
C LEU A 188 -2.72 -16.14 -9.60
N HIS A 189 -3.74 -16.90 -9.19
CA HIS A 189 -4.07 -18.18 -9.82
C HIS A 189 -4.46 -18.00 -11.28
N ARG A 190 -5.36 -17.04 -11.58
CA ARG A 190 -5.71 -16.69 -12.97
C ARG A 190 -4.48 -16.33 -13.80
N VAL A 191 -3.58 -15.51 -13.24
CA VAL A 191 -2.30 -15.16 -13.88
C VAL A 191 -1.48 -16.41 -14.23
N SER A 192 -1.48 -17.44 -13.38
CA SER A 192 -0.75 -18.68 -13.66
C SER A 192 -1.37 -19.54 -14.76
N LEU A 193 -2.66 -19.38 -15.04
CA LEU A 193 -3.38 -20.14 -16.07
C LEU A 193 -3.23 -19.54 -17.47
N VAL A 194 -3.08 -18.22 -17.58
CA VAL A 194 -3.03 -17.53 -18.87
C VAL A 194 -1.59 -17.41 -19.36
N SER A 195 -1.35 -17.78 -20.63
CA SER A 195 -0.02 -17.68 -21.26
C SER A 195 0.44 -16.24 -21.55
N SER A 196 -0.49 -15.29 -21.56
CA SER A 196 -0.25 -13.87 -21.84
C SER A 196 -1.19 -13.00 -21.01
N PHE A 197 -0.66 -11.95 -20.41
CA PHE A 197 -1.40 -11.08 -19.50
C PHE A 197 -2.39 -10.19 -20.25
N ASP A 198 -3.67 -10.23 -19.85
CA ASP A 198 -4.67 -9.23 -20.27
C ASP A 198 -4.71 -8.03 -19.30
N ASP A 199 -5.12 -6.87 -19.81
CA ASP A 199 -5.21 -5.63 -19.04
C ASP A 199 -6.20 -5.73 -17.86
N VAL A 200 -7.25 -6.55 -17.98
CA VAL A 200 -8.29 -6.69 -16.94
C VAL A 200 -7.71 -7.37 -15.70
N THR A 201 -6.91 -8.40 -15.87
CA THR A 201 -6.24 -9.15 -14.82
C THR A 201 -5.18 -8.28 -14.13
N LYS A 202 -4.45 -7.48 -14.90
CA LYS A 202 -3.49 -6.49 -14.37
C LYS A 202 -4.17 -5.39 -13.56
N ASP A 203 -5.29 -4.87 -14.03
CA ASP A 203 -6.08 -3.91 -13.29
C ASP A 203 -6.68 -4.51 -12.01
N ALA A 204 -7.15 -5.75 -12.08
CA ALA A 204 -7.76 -6.43 -10.93
C ALA A 204 -6.77 -6.61 -9.77
N ILE A 205 -5.52 -7.03 -10.05
CA ILE A 205 -4.49 -7.14 -9.03
C ILE A 205 -4.04 -5.77 -8.51
N LEU A 206 -4.00 -4.73 -9.36
CA LEU A 206 -3.77 -3.37 -8.92
C LEU A 206 -4.82 -2.92 -7.91
N ASP A 207 -6.10 -3.06 -8.25
CA ASP A 207 -7.19 -2.67 -7.37
C ASP A 207 -7.19 -3.48 -6.07
N ALA A 208 -6.88 -4.78 -6.14
CA ALA A 208 -6.77 -5.65 -4.97
C ALA A 208 -5.66 -5.21 -4.01
N LEU A 209 -4.46 -4.96 -4.52
CA LEU A 209 -3.32 -4.49 -3.72
C LEU A 209 -3.53 -3.06 -3.22
N ALA A 210 -4.10 -2.17 -4.04
CA ALA A 210 -4.43 -0.81 -3.63
C ALA A 210 -5.49 -0.78 -2.52
N ASN A 211 -6.49 -1.68 -2.54
CA ASN A 211 -7.44 -1.79 -1.45
C ASN A 211 -6.74 -2.25 -0.16
N LEU A 212 -5.89 -3.29 -0.23
CA LEU A 212 -5.09 -3.74 0.92
C LEU A 212 -4.20 -2.63 1.48
N ALA A 213 -3.49 -1.89 0.62
CA ALA A 213 -2.61 -0.78 1.03
C ALA A 213 -3.39 0.37 1.67
N SER A 214 -4.58 0.65 1.14
CA SER A 214 -5.40 1.77 1.60
C SER A 214 -6.21 1.45 2.86
N PHE A 215 -6.19 0.22 3.42
CA PHE A 215 -6.98 -0.11 4.62
C PHE A 215 -6.54 0.78 5.79
N GLU A 216 -7.24 1.90 5.97
CA GLU A 216 -6.98 2.86 7.06
C GLU A 216 -7.18 2.21 8.43
N LYS A 217 -7.95 1.12 8.49
CA LYS A 217 -8.15 0.29 9.67
C LYS A 217 -6.99 -0.68 9.94
N LEU A 218 -6.02 -0.83 9.02
CA LEU A 218 -4.80 -1.57 9.35
C LEU A 218 -4.01 -0.88 10.47
N LYS A 219 -4.35 0.36 10.85
CA LYS A 219 -3.82 1.04 12.05
C LYS A 219 -3.95 0.19 13.32
N ASN A 220 -4.94 -0.72 13.37
CA ASN A 220 -5.16 -1.67 14.48
C ASN A 220 -5.40 -3.10 13.97
N LEU A 221 -4.56 -3.60 13.06
CA LEU A 221 -4.60 -5.04 12.78
C LEU A 221 -4.31 -5.82 14.06
N SER A 222 -5.07 -6.89 14.28
CA SER A 222 -4.66 -7.92 15.24
C SER A 222 -3.42 -8.65 14.72
N ASP A 223 -2.63 -9.24 15.63
CA ASP A 223 -1.45 -10.03 15.26
C ASP A 223 -1.80 -11.16 14.28
N ASP A 224 -2.96 -11.81 14.45
CA ASP A 224 -3.44 -12.84 13.53
C ASP A 224 -3.66 -12.32 12.10
N GLN A 225 -4.16 -11.09 11.95
CA GLN A 225 -4.35 -10.46 10.64
C GLN A 225 -3.02 -10.03 10.02
N VAL A 226 -2.06 -9.61 10.84
CA VAL A 226 -0.68 -9.36 10.38
C VAL A 226 -0.05 -10.65 9.87
N VAL A 227 -0.22 -11.77 10.57
CA VAL A 227 0.25 -13.09 10.11
C VAL A 227 -0.44 -13.50 8.80
N ALA A 228 -1.74 -13.26 8.65
CA ALA A 228 -2.46 -13.55 7.41
C ALA A 228 -1.98 -12.72 6.22
N LEU A 229 -1.65 -11.43 6.44
CA LEU A 229 -1.03 -10.58 5.43
C LEU A 229 0.40 -10.99 5.11
N SER A 230 1.17 -11.37 6.13
CA SER A 230 2.52 -11.92 6.01
C SER A 230 2.55 -13.12 5.08
N ASP A 231 1.66 -14.11 5.31
CA ASP A 231 1.52 -15.29 4.43
C ASP A 231 1.24 -14.89 2.97
N LEU A 232 0.33 -13.93 2.76
CA LEU A 232 0.02 -13.47 1.40
C LEU A 232 1.21 -12.77 0.74
N VAL A 233 1.91 -11.88 1.46
CA VAL A 233 3.07 -11.17 0.90
C VAL A 233 4.19 -12.15 0.57
N GLU A 234 4.46 -13.11 1.45
CA GLU A 234 5.46 -14.15 1.19
C GLU A 234 5.11 -14.97 -0.05
N ASP A 235 3.85 -15.39 -0.19
CA ASP A 235 3.35 -16.10 -1.37
C ASP A 235 3.55 -15.29 -2.66
N ILE A 236 3.24 -13.99 -2.63
CA ILE A 236 3.43 -13.12 -3.80
C ILE A 236 4.92 -12.93 -4.12
N VAL A 237 5.73 -12.54 -3.12
CA VAL A 237 7.12 -12.16 -3.34
C VAL A 237 7.98 -13.36 -3.73
N VAL A 238 7.75 -14.53 -3.10
CA VAL A 238 8.58 -15.72 -3.29
C VAL A 238 8.08 -16.55 -4.49
N HIS A 239 6.77 -16.74 -4.60
CA HIS A 239 6.19 -17.73 -5.50
C HIS A 239 5.55 -17.13 -6.76
N SER A 240 5.14 -15.86 -6.76
CA SER A 240 4.45 -15.28 -7.92
C SER A 240 5.39 -14.84 -9.05
N LEU A 241 4.94 -15.07 -10.28
CA LEU A 241 5.54 -14.51 -11.49
C LEU A 241 5.43 -12.97 -11.54
N VAL A 242 4.40 -12.40 -10.91
CA VAL A 242 4.14 -10.95 -10.85
C VAL A 242 5.34 -10.18 -10.30
N PHE A 243 6.06 -10.79 -9.35
CA PHE A 243 7.21 -10.14 -8.72
C PHE A 243 8.53 -10.33 -9.49
N LYS A 244 8.55 -11.23 -10.49
CA LYS A 244 9.75 -11.60 -11.26
C LYS A 244 9.82 -10.96 -12.66
N VAL A 245 8.80 -10.20 -13.07
CA VAL A 245 8.73 -9.54 -14.38
C VAL A 245 9.09 -8.05 -14.27
N GLU A 246 10.02 -7.57 -15.09
CA GLU A 246 10.84 -6.38 -14.77
C GLU A 246 10.19 -5.01 -14.96
N HIS A 247 9.27 -4.80 -15.93
CA HIS A 247 8.81 -3.44 -16.25
C HIS A 247 7.29 -3.23 -16.29
N GLU A 248 6.49 -4.23 -16.68
CA GLU A 248 5.03 -4.07 -16.77
C GLU A 248 4.33 -4.09 -15.41
N TRP A 249 5.06 -4.51 -14.37
CA TRP A 249 4.56 -4.80 -13.02
C TRP A 249 5.02 -3.80 -11.95
N THR A 250 5.66 -2.70 -12.36
CA THR A 250 6.14 -1.67 -11.42
C THR A 250 5.01 -1.12 -10.53
N ARG A 251 3.79 -0.97 -11.07
CA ARG A 251 2.64 -0.48 -10.28
C ARG A 251 2.12 -1.52 -9.26
N PRO A 252 1.84 -2.79 -9.61
CA PRO A 252 1.48 -3.79 -8.60
C PRO A 252 2.57 -4.01 -7.56
N GLN A 253 3.85 -4.01 -7.97
CA GLN A 253 4.98 -4.12 -7.06
C GLN A 253 5.04 -2.93 -6.09
N MET A 254 4.75 -1.71 -6.55
CA MET A 254 4.63 -0.52 -5.71
C MET A 254 3.56 -0.71 -4.63
N TYR A 255 2.34 -1.12 -5.01
CA TYR A 255 1.27 -1.36 -4.03
C TYR A 255 1.60 -2.51 -3.08
N LEU A 256 2.29 -3.55 -3.53
CA LEU A 256 2.75 -4.62 -2.65
C LEU A 256 3.74 -4.11 -1.60
N VAL A 257 4.69 -3.26 -2.01
CA VAL A 257 5.62 -2.59 -1.09
C VAL A 257 4.86 -1.66 -0.12
N GLU A 258 3.79 -1.00 -0.56
CA GLU A 258 2.93 -0.23 0.33
C GLU A 258 2.18 -1.11 1.33
N VAL A 259 1.58 -2.23 0.89
CA VAL A 259 0.95 -3.23 1.77
C VAL A 259 1.96 -3.70 2.81
N TYR A 260 3.18 -4.03 2.39
CA TYR A 260 4.27 -4.42 3.29
C TYR A 260 4.61 -3.30 4.28
N SER A 261 4.70 -2.05 3.83
CA SER A 261 4.96 -0.89 4.68
C SER A 261 3.91 -0.72 5.77
N VAL A 262 2.64 -1.02 5.47
CA VAL A 262 1.55 -0.93 6.44
C VAL A 262 1.60 -2.12 7.41
N MET A 263 1.89 -3.32 6.91
CA MET A 263 2.05 -4.52 7.73
C MET A 263 3.12 -4.32 8.82
N VAL A 264 4.28 -3.78 8.46
CA VAL A 264 5.40 -3.56 9.41
C VAL A 264 5.30 -2.26 10.21
N GLY A 265 4.33 -1.40 9.90
CA GLY A 265 4.13 -0.11 10.57
C GLY A 265 5.01 1.05 10.08
N ALA A 266 5.69 0.91 8.94
CA ALA A 266 6.58 1.92 8.37
C ALA A 266 5.88 2.97 7.47
N SER A 267 4.57 2.84 7.22
CA SER A 267 3.84 3.71 6.28
C SER A 267 3.90 5.20 6.68
N SER A 268 4.14 6.11 5.73
CA SER A 268 4.23 7.56 6.01
C SER A 268 2.89 8.27 6.16
N SER A 269 1.76 7.58 5.96
CA SER A 269 0.40 8.14 6.15
C SER A 269 -0.01 8.25 7.64
N HIS A 270 0.89 7.90 8.57
CA HIS A 270 0.64 8.02 9.99
C HIS A 270 0.56 9.49 10.43
N ARG A 271 -0.54 9.84 11.11
CA ARG A 271 -0.68 11.13 11.79
C ARG A 271 0.35 11.21 12.94
N PRO A 272 0.95 12.39 13.18
CA PRO A 272 1.76 12.63 14.38
C PRO A 272 0.92 12.30 15.64
N GLY A 273 1.33 11.32 16.43
CA GLY A 273 0.71 10.99 17.72
C GLY A 273 0.38 9.52 17.99
N CYS A 274 0.38 8.66 16.97
CA CYS A 274 0.39 7.20 17.19
C CYS A 274 1.85 6.77 17.40
N GLY A 275 2.15 6.11 18.52
CA GLY A 275 3.50 5.66 18.86
C GLY A 275 4.09 4.84 17.72
N TYR A 276 5.22 5.30 17.17
CA TYR A 276 5.99 4.58 16.17
C TYR A 276 6.74 3.44 16.87
N SER A 277 6.23 2.23 16.76
CA SER A 277 6.90 1.02 17.23
C SER A 277 6.70 -0.08 16.18
N PRO A 278 7.73 -0.85 15.84
CA PRO A 278 7.56 -2.03 15.00
C PRO A 278 6.51 -2.94 15.63
N ARG A 279 5.64 -3.50 14.80
CA ARG A 279 4.60 -4.41 15.29
C ARG A 279 5.16 -5.73 15.78
N HIS A 280 6.28 -6.16 15.19
CA HIS A 280 6.94 -7.44 15.46
C HIS A 280 8.37 -7.42 14.89
N ASP A 281 9.22 -8.30 15.42
CA ASP A 281 10.63 -8.43 15.00
C ASP A 281 10.83 -9.30 13.74
N PHE A 282 9.77 -10.00 13.30
CA PHE A 282 9.83 -10.96 12.19
C PHE A 282 9.27 -10.35 10.90
N TRP A 283 10.12 -10.10 9.91
CA TRP A 283 9.74 -9.39 8.68
C TRP A 283 9.84 -10.36 7.49
N PRO A 284 8.73 -11.05 7.14
CA PRO A 284 8.71 -12.11 6.13
C PRO A 284 9.12 -11.58 4.75
N ALA A 285 9.76 -12.42 3.93
CA ALA A 285 10.15 -12.08 2.56
C ALA A 285 10.99 -10.78 2.38
N LEU A 286 11.50 -10.18 3.46
CA LEU A 286 12.27 -8.93 3.42
C LEU A 286 13.47 -9.02 2.48
N ARG A 287 14.18 -10.16 2.51
CA ARG A 287 15.34 -10.39 1.65
C ARG A 287 14.99 -10.26 0.17
N ALA A 288 13.92 -10.93 -0.27
CA ALA A 288 13.46 -10.87 -1.64
C ALA A 288 12.93 -9.47 -2.03
N LEU A 289 12.31 -8.74 -1.09
CA LEU A 289 11.93 -7.33 -1.30
C LEU A 289 13.15 -6.41 -1.44
N VAL A 290 14.23 -6.66 -0.68
CA VAL A 290 15.50 -5.92 -0.80
C VAL A 290 16.25 -6.29 -2.08
N GLU A 291 16.24 -7.55 -2.48
CA GLU A 291 16.77 -7.96 -3.79
C GLU A 291 16.02 -7.23 -4.90
N PHE A 292 14.69 -7.25 -4.87
CA PHE A 292 13.86 -6.50 -5.82
C PHE A 292 14.18 -5.00 -5.83
N LEU A 293 14.32 -4.39 -4.66
CA LEU A 293 14.73 -2.99 -4.51
C LEU A 293 16.04 -2.70 -5.26
N ILE A 294 17.02 -3.58 -5.12
CA ILE A 294 18.33 -3.45 -5.74
C ILE A 294 18.23 -3.59 -7.26
N HIS A 295 17.38 -4.48 -7.78
CA HIS A 295 17.15 -4.63 -9.21
C HIS A 295 16.42 -3.42 -9.81
N GLN A 296 15.47 -2.84 -9.07
CA GLN A 296 14.69 -1.68 -9.49
C GLN A 296 15.33 -0.33 -9.11
N TYR A 297 16.58 -0.34 -8.64
CA TYR A 297 17.28 0.85 -8.15
C TYR A 297 17.28 1.98 -9.20
N ASP A 298 17.56 1.60 -10.45
CA ASP A 298 17.70 2.50 -11.60
C ASP A 298 16.45 2.63 -12.47
N ALA A 299 15.35 1.96 -12.10
CA ALA A 299 14.16 1.89 -12.95
C ALA A 299 13.50 3.28 -13.09
N PRO A 300 13.34 3.80 -14.32
CA PRO A 300 12.64 5.06 -14.54
C PRO A 300 11.18 4.91 -14.11
N TYR A 301 10.68 5.87 -13.33
CA TYR A 301 9.28 5.91 -12.92
C TYR A 301 8.53 6.87 -13.83
N HIS A 302 7.56 6.36 -14.59
CA HIS A 302 6.71 7.16 -15.46
C HIS A 302 5.68 7.94 -14.62
N GLU A 303 5.85 9.27 -14.57
CA GLU A 303 4.93 10.23 -13.93
C GLU A 303 3.65 10.51 -14.74
N ASP A 304 3.36 9.73 -15.78
CA ASP A 304 2.24 10.00 -16.70
C ASP A 304 0.83 9.91 -16.06
N ASP A 305 0.74 9.69 -14.75
CA ASP A 305 -0.51 9.64 -13.99
C ASP A 305 -0.59 10.76 -12.93
N PRO A 306 -1.20 11.91 -13.28
CA PRO A 306 -1.31 13.06 -12.37
C PRO A 306 -2.23 12.80 -11.16
N ALA A 307 -2.92 11.66 -11.09
CA ALA A 307 -3.86 11.36 -10.00
C ALA A 307 -3.18 10.82 -8.73
N PHE A 308 -1.91 10.39 -8.79
CA PHE A 308 -1.19 9.84 -7.65
C PHE A 308 0.16 10.53 -7.43
N PRO A 309 0.48 10.98 -6.20
CA PRO A 309 1.80 11.52 -5.93
C PRO A 309 2.86 10.43 -6.23
N PRO A 310 3.99 10.79 -6.86
CA PRO A 310 4.98 9.82 -7.32
C PRO A 310 5.70 9.20 -6.12
N VAL A 311 5.25 8.02 -5.67
CA VAL A 311 5.94 7.25 -4.64
C VAL A 311 6.72 6.13 -5.32
N SER A 312 7.99 6.40 -5.66
CA SER A 312 8.90 5.37 -6.18
C SER A 312 8.98 4.18 -5.21
N PRO A 313 8.85 2.91 -5.67
CA PRO A 313 9.01 1.72 -4.82
C PRO A 313 10.31 1.76 -4.01
N PHE A 314 11.37 2.30 -4.62
CA PHE A 314 12.65 2.49 -3.96
C PHE A 314 12.56 3.38 -2.71
N ASN A 315 11.86 4.50 -2.82
CA ASN A 315 11.70 5.42 -1.70
C ASN A 315 10.87 4.80 -0.57
N THR A 316 9.84 4.01 -0.88
CA THR A 316 9.04 3.31 0.14
C THR A 316 9.85 2.25 0.84
N MET A 317 10.65 1.47 0.11
CA MET A 317 11.56 0.49 0.71
C MET A 317 12.65 1.14 1.57
N CYS A 318 13.23 2.27 1.15
CA CYS A 318 14.16 3.03 1.99
C CYS A 318 13.50 3.45 3.31
N LYS A 319 12.23 3.88 3.30
CA LYS A 319 11.49 4.19 4.54
C LYS A 319 11.27 2.95 5.42
N ILE A 320 10.95 1.81 4.80
CA ILE A 320 10.81 0.52 5.51
C ILE A 320 12.13 0.13 6.18
N LEU A 321 13.24 0.20 5.45
CA LEU A 321 14.57 -0.08 5.98
C LEU A 321 14.98 0.91 7.08
N GLU A 322 14.81 2.22 6.84
CA GLU A 322 15.03 3.26 7.86
C GLU A 322 14.28 2.93 9.15
N PHE A 323 12.98 2.64 9.04
CA PHE A 323 12.15 2.32 10.20
C PHE A 323 12.66 1.09 10.94
N GLY A 324 12.87 -0.02 10.24
CA GLY A 324 13.37 -1.26 10.83
C GLY A 324 14.74 -1.10 11.51
N LEU A 325 15.67 -0.40 10.84
CA LEU A 325 17.00 -0.15 11.36
C LEU A 325 16.97 0.77 12.58
N LYS A 326 16.16 1.82 12.56
CA LYS A 326 16.01 2.77 13.66
C LYS A 326 15.50 2.12 14.94
N TYR A 327 14.58 1.16 14.81
CA TYR A 327 13.98 0.47 15.94
C TYR A 327 14.66 -0.84 16.31
N GLY A 328 15.81 -1.15 15.70
CA GLY A 328 16.58 -2.34 16.08
C GLY A 328 15.92 -3.66 15.69
N VAL A 329 15.12 -3.70 14.61
CA VAL A 329 14.48 -4.94 14.15
C VAL A 329 15.54 -5.90 13.63
N ARG A 330 15.77 -7.00 14.35
CA ARG A 330 16.85 -7.96 14.05
C ARG A 330 16.86 -8.45 12.60
N THR A 331 15.71 -8.86 12.08
CA THR A 331 15.58 -9.36 10.69
C THR A 331 16.08 -8.34 9.66
N VAL A 332 15.86 -7.05 9.92
CA VAL A 332 16.28 -5.96 9.01
C VAL A 332 17.78 -5.78 9.05
N TYR A 333 18.39 -5.85 10.23
CA TYR A 333 19.84 -5.83 10.38
C TYR A 333 20.49 -7.02 9.68
N ASP A 334 19.99 -8.24 9.94
CA ASP A 334 20.50 -9.48 9.33
C ASP A 334 20.50 -9.37 7.79
N VAL A 335 19.36 -8.97 7.19
CA VAL A 335 19.25 -8.77 5.73
C VAL A 335 20.15 -7.63 5.24
N PHE A 336 20.22 -6.50 5.95
CA PHE A 336 21.02 -5.33 5.53
C PHE A 336 22.50 -5.67 5.38
N LEU A 337 23.00 -6.50 6.29
CA LEU A 337 24.38 -6.96 6.32
C LEU A 337 24.64 -8.13 5.37
N GLU A 338 23.75 -9.12 5.33
CA GLU A 338 23.85 -10.27 4.42
C GLU A 338 23.87 -9.83 2.95
N MET A 339 23.03 -8.86 2.61
CA MET A 339 22.94 -8.28 1.26
C MET A 339 24.03 -7.24 0.99
N ARG A 340 24.89 -6.94 1.98
CA ARG A 340 25.94 -5.91 1.89
C ARG A 340 25.39 -4.59 1.32
N CYS A 341 24.27 -4.11 1.87
CA CYS A 341 23.50 -3.00 1.31
C CYS A 341 24.35 -1.75 1.05
N LEU A 342 25.30 -1.41 1.94
CA LEU A 342 26.18 -0.26 1.72
C LEU A 342 27.04 -0.47 0.46
N ASN A 343 27.65 -1.65 0.28
CA ASN A 343 28.44 -1.94 -0.92
C ASN A 343 27.59 -1.83 -2.18
N VAL A 344 26.34 -2.30 -2.14
CA VAL A 344 25.40 -2.20 -3.26
C VAL A 344 25.07 -0.74 -3.58
N PHE A 345 24.76 0.07 -2.56
CA PHE A 345 24.48 1.50 -2.74
C PHE A 345 25.68 2.27 -3.28
N GLY A 346 26.90 1.89 -2.86
CA GLY A 346 28.14 2.53 -3.32
C GLY A 346 28.47 2.29 -4.79
N ASN A 347 27.88 1.25 -5.40
CA ASN A 347 28.06 0.92 -6.81
C ASN A 347 26.98 1.56 -7.71
N ARG A 348 26.15 2.46 -7.18
CA ARG A 348 25.04 3.11 -7.88
C ARG A 348 25.06 4.63 -7.66
N SER A 349 24.27 5.36 -8.44
CA SER A 349 24.02 6.79 -8.20
C SER A 349 23.30 6.99 -6.86
N LEU A 350 23.82 7.87 -6.00
CA LEU A 350 23.29 8.07 -4.66
C LEU A 350 21.92 8.73 -4.70
N ARG A 351 20.95 8.16 -3.98
CA ARG A 351 19.57 8.68 -3.91
C ARG A 351 19.29 9.34 -2.55
N PRO A 352 18.55 10.48 -2.50
CA PRO A 352 18.27 11.16 -1.23
C PRO A 352 17.55 10.31 -0.17
N SER A 353 16.78 9.31 -0.58
CA SER A 353 16.08 8.41 0.34
C SER A 353 17.02 7.47 1.10
N LEU A 354 18.26 7.25 0.62
CA LEU A 354 19.27 6.48 1.35
C LEU A 354 19.70 7.16 2.66
N VAL A 355 19.56 8.48 2.77
CA VAL A 355 19.93 9.21 3.98
C VAL A 355 19.09 8.75 5.16
N GLY A 356 17.79 8.52 4.94
CA GLY A 356 16.90 7.94 5.95
C GLY A 356 17.40 6.58 6.42
N VAL A 357 17.84 5.73 5.49
CA VAL A 357 18.40 4.40 5.79
C VAL A 357 19.66 4.51 6.65
N ILE A 358 20.61 5.38 6.30
CA ILE A 358 21.83 5.60 7.09
C ILE A 358 21.51 6.16 8.47
N ASN A 359 20.64 7.17 8.55
CA ASN A 359 20.24 7.77 9.81
C ASN A 359 19.52 6.76 10.72
N GLY A 360 18.66 5.91 10.15
CA GLY A 360 18.02 4.81 10.86
C GLY A 360 19.04 3.80 11.39
N TYR A 361 20.03 3.42 10.56
CA TYR A 361 21.09 2.50 10.96
C TYR A 361 21.94 3.06 12.12
N VAL A 362 22.37 4.32 12.01
CA VAL A 362 23.13 5.00 13.06
C VAL A 362 22.30 5.11 14.34
N ALA A 363 21.03 5.51 14.25
CA ALA A 363 20.15 5.66 15.41
C ALA A 363 19.93 4.34 16.14
N GLY A 364 19.70 3.23 15.41
CA GLY A 364 19.53 1.92 16.03
C GLY A 364 20.82 1.37 16.62
N LEU A 365 21.98 1.59 16.00
CA LEU A 365 23.28 1.22 16.56
C LEU A 365 23.67 2.02 17.81
N ALA A 366 23.20 3.26 17.92
CA ALA A 366 23.39 4.09 19.10
C ALA A 366 22.46 3.72 20.27
N ALA A 367 21.42 2.90 20.04
CA ALA A 367 20.46 2.54 21.06
C ALA A 367 21.08 1.55 22.09
N PRO A 368 20.99 1.83 23.40
CA PRO A 368 21.65 1.03 24.43
C PRO A 368 21.07 -0.38 24.61
N ASP A 369 19.82 -0.60 24.19
CA ASP A 369 19.08 -1.86 24.37
C ASP A 369 18.92 -2.66 23.05
N ALA A 370 19.74 -2.36 22.03
CA ALA A 370 19.66 -3.09 20.77
C ALA A 370 19.95 -4.58 21.01
N SER A 371 18.94 -5.45 20.84
CA SER A 371 19.05 -6.91 20.91
C SER A 371 19.87 -7.53 19.76
N ILE A 372 20.51 -6.68 18.96
CA ILE A 372 21.28 -6.99 17.76
C ILE A 372 22.74 -7.19 18.15
N ASN A 373 23.47 -7.97 17.34
CA ASN A 373 24.92 -8.02 17.42
C ASN A 373 25.54 -6.70 16.89
N SER A 374 25.34 -5.62 17.63
CA SER A 374 25.72 -4.25 17.25
C SER A 374 27.21 -4.14 16.92
N GLN A 375 28.05 -4.97 17.53
CA GLN A 375 29.49 -4.99 17.26
C GLN A 375 29.79 -5.36 15.81
N HIS A 376 29.19 -6.42 15.28
CA HIS A 376 29.43 -6.86 13.90
C HIS A 376 28.93 -5.82 12.88
N HIS A 377 27.82 -5.16 13.18
CA HIS A 377 27.27 -4.08 12.36
C HIS A 377 28.10 -2.79 12.40
N LEU A 378 28.65 -2.46 13.58
CA LEU A 378 29.59 -1.37 13.73
C LEU A 378 30.89 -1.66 12.99
N ASP A 379 31.41 -2.89 13.04
CA ASP A 379 32.58 -3.31 12.28
C ASP A 379 32.33 -3.18 10.77
N TYR A 380 31.16 -3.64 10.29
CA TYR A 380 30.76 -3.46 8.88
C TYR A 380 30.65 -1.98 8.49
N LEU A 381 30.02 -1.14 9.31
CA LEU A 381 29.87 0.31 9.05
C LEU A 381 31.23 1.04 9.04
N HIS A 382 32.17 0.63 9.89
CA HIS A 382 33.50 1.22 10.01
C HIS A 382 34.56 0.55 9.11
N GLU A 383 34.16 -0.37 8.22
CA GLU A 383 35.00 -0.69 7.07
C GLU A 383 35.27 0.63 6.30
N PRO A 384 36.53 0.93 5.92
CA PRO A 384 36.89 2.28 5.47
C PRO A 384 36.09 2.78 4.26
N GLU A 385 35.69 1.88 3.37
CA GLU A 385 34.85 2.14 2.20
C GLU A 385 33.39 2.43 2.58
N ASN A 386 32.84 1.68 3.54
CA ASN A 386 31.44 1.82 3.97
C ASN A 386 31.24 3.11 4.77
N LEU A 387 32.21 3.47 5.61
CA LEU A 387 32.16 4.72 6.36
C LEU A 387 32.22 5.94 5.44
N PHE A 388 33.15 5.90 4.47
CA PHE A 388 33.25 6.92 3.43
C PHE A 388 31.92 7.05 2.66
N LEU A 389 31.34 5.93 2.25
CA LEU A 389 30.06 5.92 1.54
C LEU A 389 28.91 6.48 2.41
N ALA A 390 28.83 6.10 3.68
CA ALA A 390 27.80 6.63 4.59
C ALA A 390 27.91 8.16 4.71
N CYS A 391 29.13 8.70 4.84
CA CYS A 391 29.37 10.14 4.80
C CYS A 391 28.97 10.75 3.44
N CYS A 392 29.30 10.11 2.32
CA CYS A 392 28.88 10.56 1.00
C CYS A 392 27.35 10.61 0.89
N ILE A 393 26.63 9.56 1.29
CA ILE A 393 25.16 9.53 1.29
C ILE A 393 24.58 10.70 2.09
N ILE A 394 25.05 10.91 3.33
CA ILE A 394 24.59 12.01 4.20
C ILE A 394 24.89 13.37 3.58
N THR A 395 26.06 13.55 2.97
CA THR A 395 26.47 14.84 2.38
C THR A 395 25.81 15.13 1.03
N THR A 396 25.46 14.09 0.27
CA THR A 396 24.70 14.22 -0.98
C THR A 396 23.18 14.35 -0.74
N ASN A 397 22.73 14.47 0.51
CA ASN A 397 21.34 14.75 0.93
C ASN A 397 20.76 16.10 0.42
N GLY A 398 21.43 16.75 -0.54
CA GLY A 398 21.06 18.05 -1.10
C GLY A 398 20.27 18.00 -2.40
N TRP A 399 20.10 16.84 -3.05
CA TRP A 399 19.45 16.79 -4.37
C TRP A 399 17.91 16.85 -4.32
N LYS A 400 17.32 17.12 -3.15
CA LYS A 400 15.87 17.19 -3.01
C LYS A 400 15.28 18.37 -3.79
N HIS A 401 14.20 18.04 -4.51
CA HIS A 401 13.36 18.88 -5.34
C HIS A 401 12.42 19.83 -4.57
N PHE A 402 12.57 20.01 -3.26
CA PHE A 402 11.75 20.95 -2.49
C PHE A 402 12.45 22.30 -2.44
N ARG A 403 12.09 23.17 -3.38
CA ARG A 403 12.26 24.63 -3.22
C ARG A 403 11.69 24.99 -1.86
N GLU A 404 12.41 25.82 -1.10
CA GLU A 404 12.03 26.37 0.20
C GLU A 404 12.30 25.46 1.41
N MET A 405 13.55 25.46 1.91
CA MET A 405 13.90 25.57 3.35
C MET A 405 15.42 25.47 3.54
N PRO A 406 16.21 26.54 3.30
CA PRO A 406 17.68 26.44 3.24
C PRO A 406 18.41 26.36 4.60
N TYR A 407 17.80 26.76 5.72
CA TYR A 407 18.49 26.80 7.02
C TYR A 407 18.42 25.49 7.82
N SER A 408 17.34 24.72 7.70
CA SER A 408 17.17 23.45 8.44
C SER A 408 18.09 22.34 7.92
N THR A 409 18.37 22.32 6.61
CA THR A 409 19.13 21.24 5.97
C THR A 409 20.59 21.18 6.43
N LYS A 410 21.26 22.34 6.62
CA LYS A 410 22.64 22.37 7.13
C LYS A 410 22.72 21.83 8.56
N MET A 411 21.79 22.22 9.42
CA MET A 411 21.74 21.77 10.81
C MET A 411 21.49 20.25 10.90
N LEU A 412 20.62 19.72 10.05
CA LEU A 412 20.36 18.28 9.96
C LEU A 412 21.61 17.52 9.49
N LEU A 413 22.27 17.96 8.42
CA LEU A 413 23.50 17.35 7.95
C LEU A 413 24.58 17.28 9.04
N CYS A 414 24.85 18.40 9.72
CA CYS A 414 25.85 18.42 10.80
C CYS A 414 25.43 17.51 11.97
N SER A 415 24.13 17.46 12.30
CA SER A 415 23.62 16.54 13.32
C SER A 415 23.82 15.07 12.93
N ASP A 416 23.55 14.72 11.67
CA ASP A 416 23.66 13.35 11.16
C ASP A 416 25.13 12.89 11.11
N ILE A 417 26.03 13.76 10.63
CA ILE A 417 27.48 13.51 10.65
C ILE A 417 28.00 13.33 12.08
N ARG A 418 27.57 14.20 13.01
CA ARG A 418 27.96 14.09 14.41
C ARG A 418 27.42 12.81 15.06
N ALA A 419 26.20 12.40 14.72
CA ALA A 419 25.63 11.16 15.21
C ALA A 419 26.42 9.94 14.72
N LEU A 420 26.80 9.92 13.43
CA LEU A 420 27.65 8.88 12.85
C LEU A 420 29.03 8.84 13.54
N ALA A 421 29.68 9.99 13.71
CA ALA A 421 30.96 10.11 14.41
C ALA A 421 30.89 9.67 15.88
N GLY A 422 29.74 9.85 16.52
CA GLY A 422 29.49 9.44 17.90
C GLY A 422 29.46 7.92 18.13
N LEU A 423 29.29 7.09 17.10
CA LEU A 423 29.23 5.62 17.26
C LEU A 423 30.57 5.03 17.70
N ARG A 424 31.67 5.40 17.04
CA ARG A 424 33.03 5.01 17.41
C ARG A 424 34.02 6.15 17.14
N PRO A 425 34.11 7.13 18.06
CA PRO A 425 34.93 8.32 17.86
C PRO A 425 36.44 8.04 17.79
N SER A 426 36.89 6.86 18.25
CA SER A 426 38.31 6.48 18.26
C SER A 426 38.70 5.53 17.12
N ASP A 427 37.78 5.24 16.19
CA ASP A 427 38.04 4.29 15.11
C ASP A 427 38.97 4.92 14.05
N PRO A 428 40.08 4.26 13.66
CA PRO A 428 41.04 4.79 12.69
C PRO A 428 40.46 4.96 11.28
N SER A 429 39.34 4.30 10.96
CA SER A 429 38.64 4.49 9.68
C SER A 429 38.23 5.93 9.44
N TRP A 430 38.04 6.74 10.49
CA TRP A 430 37.75 8.18 10.37
C TRP A 430 38.87 8.96 9.67
N ASP A 431 40.14 8.62 9.90
CA ASP A 431 41.25 9.27 9.21
C ASP A 431 41.30 8.94 7.73
N HIS A 432 40.90 7.72 7.36
CA HIS A 432 40.73 7.34 5.96
C HIS A 432 39.55 8.04 5.31
N CYS A 433 38.39 8.05 5.96
CA CYS A 433 37.19 8.72 5.49
C CYS A 433 37.43 10.22 5.28
N ARG A 434 38.01 10.92 6.26
CA ARG A 434 38.32 12.36 6.14
C ARG A 434 39.31 12.65 5.03
N ARG A 435 40.33 11.81 4.82
CA ARG A 435 41.26 11.94 3.69
C ARG A 435 40.54 11.79 2.36
N LYS A 436 39.76 10.72 2.17
CA LYS A 436 38.98 10.50 0.93
C LYS A 436 37.99 11.64 0.65
N LEU A 437 37.32 12.19 1.68
CA LEU A 437 36.42 13.34 1.51
C LEU A 437 37.18 14.61 1.08
N ARG A 438 38.40 14.85 1.62
CA ARG A 438 39.24 15.97 1.18
C ARG A 438 39.76 15.76 -0.23
N ASP A 439 40.16 14.55 -0.58
CA ASP A 439 40.58 14.19 -1.94
C ASP A 439 39.43 14.49 -2.91
N LEU A 440 38.20 14.07 -2.58
CA LEU A 440 37.01 14.33 -3.39
C LEU A 440 36.71 15.83 -3.61
N LEU A 441 37.08 16.71 -2.67
CA LEU A 441 36.94 18.16 -2.85
C LEU A 441 38.00 18.75 -3.79
N LEU A 442 39.24 18.26 -3.68
CA LEU A 442 40.40 18.81 -4.39
C LEU A 442 40.51 18.26 -5.82
N ASP A 443 40.31 16.96 -5.96
CA ASP A 443 40.45 16.21 -7.21
C ASP A 443 39.55 14.96 -7.12
N ASP A 444 38.40 14.99 -7.81
CA ASP A 444 37.51 13.83 -7.91
C ASP A 444 38.08 12.71 -8.79
N ARG A 445 39.31 12.88 -9.28
CA ARG A 445 40.00 12.05 -10.28
C ARG A 445 39.18 11.84 -11.55
N GLY A 446 38.17 12.68 -11.77
CA GLY A 446 37.22 12.60 -12.87
C GLY A 446 36.12 11.54 -12.75
N ASP A 447 36.09 10.74 -11.68
CA ASP A 447 35.26 9.52 -11.67
C ASP A 447 34.03 9.62 -10.76
N PHE A 448 34.13 10.21 -9.56
CA PHE A 448 33.01 10.18 -8.62
C PHE A 448 31.82 11.01 -9.12
N PHE A 449 31.95 12.33 -9.25
CA PHE A 449 30.80 13.18 -9.64
C PHE A 449 30.32 12.91 -11.07
N VAL A 450 31.18 12.38 -11.95
CA VAL A 450 30.81 12.01 -13.33
C VAL A 450 29.97 10.73 -13.38
N THR A 451 30.24 9.77 -12.49
CA THR A 451 29.44 8.53 -12.38
C THR A 451 28.14 8.74 -11.61
N GLN A 452 28.04 9.83 -10.86
CA GLN A 452 26.83 10.18 -10.12
C GLN A 452 25.77 10.83 -11.02
N GLN A 453 24.52 10.43 -10.80
CA GLN A 453 23.36 10.99 -11.47
C GLN A 453 22.33 11.48 -10.46
N LYS A 454 21.70 12.62 -10.77
CA LYS A 454 20.62 13.18 -9.97
C LYS A 454 19.31 12.50 -10.33
N TRP A 455 18.62 12.00 -9.31
CA TRP A 455 17.25 11.52 -9.49
C TRP A 455 16.28 12.70 -9.62
N THR A 456 15.63 12.82 -10.78
CA THR A 456 14.56 13.79 -11.07
C THR A 456 13.25 13.07 -11.39
N ASN A 457 12.21 13.86 -11.63
CA ASN A 457 10.91 13.40 -12.11
C ASN A 457 10.98 12.71 -13.50
N HIS A 458 12.08 12.93 -14.24
CA HIS A 458 12.33 12.33 -15.56
C HIS A 458 13.33 11.16 -15.49
N GLY A 459 13.64 10.67 -14.28
CA GLY A 459 14.63 9.62 -14.05
C GLY A 459 16.00 10.20 -13.69
N PHE A 460 17.06 9.46 -14.03
CA PHE A 460 18.42 9.89 -13.73
C PHE A 460 18.93 10.92 -14.76
N GLU A 461 19.26 12.11 -14.28
CA GLU A 461 19.91 13.16 -15.05
C GLU A 461 21.39 13.29 -14.65
N VAL A 462 22.25 13.60 -15.62
CA VAL A 462 23.65 13.93 -15.36
C VAL A 462 23.71 15.16 -14.45
N LEU A 463 24.60 15.13 -13.45
CA LEU A 463 24.76 16.25 -12.53
C LEU A 463 25.17 17.52 -13.28
N LYS A 464 24.47 18.62 -13.01
CA LYS A 464 24.85 19.94 -13.49
C LYS A 464 25.96 20.52 -12.61
N PRO A 465 26.76 21.48 -13.09
CA PRO A 465 27.82 22.10 -12.29
C PRO A 465 27.33 22.62 -10.94
N GLU A 466 26.11 23.18 -10.89
CA GLU A 466 25.53 23.71 -9.65
C GLU A 466 25.21 22.60 -8.63
N ASP A 467 24.80 21.41 -9.10
CA ASP A 467 24.55 20.25 -8.24
C ASP A 467 25.85 19.68 -7.66
N ILE A 468 26.93 19.72 -8.45
CA ILE A 468 28.28 19.33 -8.03
C ILE A 468 28.81 20.32 -6.99
N ASP A 469 28.67 21.62 -7.23
CA ASP A 469 29.09 22.66 -6.29
C ASP A 469 28.34 22.57 -4.96
N GLN A 470 27.04 22.26 -5.01
CA GLN A 470 26.24 22.04 -3.81
C GLN A 470 26.71 20.78 -3.04
N ALA A 471 27.04 19.69 -3.74
CA ALA A 471 27.59 18.49 -3.11
C ALA A 471 28.96 18.77 -2.46
N LYS A 472 29.86 19.49 -3.16
CA LYS A 472 31.15 19.93 -2.60
C LYS A 472 30.98 20.83 -1.38
N SER A 473 30.01 21.74 -1.41
CA SER A 473 29.67 22.58 -0.26
C SER A 473 29.24 21.75 0.95
N ASN A 474 28.39 20.74 0.75
CA ASN A 474 27.95 19.84 1.81
C ASN A 474 29.08 18.96 2.35
N ILE A 475 29.97 18.46 1.49
CA ILE A 475 31.17 17.71 1.90
C ILE A 475 32.09 18.59 2.74
N SER A 476 32.28 19.85 2.34
CA SER A 476 33.08 20.81 3.11
C SER A 476 32.49 21.05 4.50
N LEU A 477 31.16 21.19 4.59
CA LEU A 477 30.45 21.33 5.88
C LEU A 477 30.61 20.09 6.78
N ALA A 478 30.49 18.89 6.21
CA ALA A 478 30.70 17.64 6.96
C ALA A 478 32.15 17.50 7.45
N LEU A 479 33.13 17.87 6.62
CA LEU A 479 34.54 17.89 7.02
C LEU A 479 34.80 18.86 8.16
N CYS A 480 34.27 20.09 8.09
CA CYS A 480 34.36 21.05 9.19
C CYS A 480 33.78 20.46 10.49
N GLU A 481 32.59 19.85 10.41
CA GLU A 481 31.94 19.23 11.57
C GLU A 481 32.76 18.06 12.13
N LEU A 482 33.32 17.19 11.28
CA LEU A 482 34.18 16.09 11.72
C LEU A 482 35.48 16.60 12.35
N ASP A 483 36.12 17.60 11.74
CA ASP A 483 37.35 18.19 12.26
C ASP A 483 37.12 18.88 13.60
N ASP A 484 36.02 19.62 13.76
CA ASP A 484 35.62 20.22 15.04
C ASP A 484 35.35 19.13 16.10
N PHE A 485 34.63 18.07 15.72
CA PHE A 485 34.32 16.94 16.62
C PHE A 485 35.59 16.24 17.14
N PHE A 486 36.56 15.95 16.26
CA PHE A 486 37.79 15.26 16.65
C PHE A 486 38.86 16.19 17.25
N SER A 487 38.90 17.46 16.86
CA SER A 487 39.84 18.45 17.43
C SER A 487 39.42 18.90 18.83
N GLY A 488 38.11 18.97 19.09
CA GLY A 488 37.55 19.28 20.41
C GLY A 488 37.84 18.21 21.48
N SER A 489 38.10 16.96 21.06
CA SER A 489 38.45 15.85 21.97
C SER A 489 39.85 16.00 22.61
N MET A 490 40.73 16.86 22.10
CA MET A 490 42.05 17.09 22.71
C MET A 490 42.04 18.12 23.85
N ASN A 491 40.94 18.85 24.05
CA ASN A 491 40.82 19.85 25.11
C ASN A 491 39.44 19.76 25.78
N THR A 492 39.22 18.77 26.66
CA THR A 492 38.48 18.96 27.93
C THR A 492 38.32 17.64 28.70
N ASN A 493 38.87 17.61 29.92
CA ASN A 493 38.32 16.86 31.06
C ASN A 493 36.94 17.46 31.43
N VAL A 494 35.95 17.32 30.57
CA VAL A 494 34.56 17.65 30.87
C VAL A 494 33.75 16.38 30.65
N ARG A 495 33.14 15.91 31.74
CA ARG A 495 32.19 14.78 31.79
C ARG A 495 31.45 14.63 30.46
N SER A 496 31.61 13.46 29.84
CA SER A 496 30.74 12.99 28.77
C SER A 496 29.30 13.35 29.11
N PRO A 497 28.57 14.10 28.26
CA PRO A 497 27.12 14.13 28.42
C PRO A 497 26.67 12.69 28.22
N THR A 498 26.03 12.11 29.23
CA THR A 498 25.48 10.76 29.19
C THR A 498 24.74 10.54 27.87
N LEU A 499 24.91 9.35 27.29
CA LEU A 499 24.29 8.88 26.05
C LEU A 499 22.77 9.19 25.98
N GLU A 500 22.11 9.30 27.15
CA GLU A 500 20.74 9.78 27.34
C GLU A 500 20.42 11.15 26.71
N SER A 501 21.38 12.09 26.65
CA SER A 501 21.11 13.48 26.22
C SER A 501 20.94 13.61 24.71
N THR A 502 21.64 12.76 23.94
CA THR A 502 21.56 12.73 22.48
C THR A 502 20.26 12.03 22.06
N ALA A 503 19.90 10.93 22.72
CA ALA A 503 18.61 10.25 22.56
C ALA A 503 17.44 11.18 22.94
N ARG A 504 17.54 11.96 24.04
CA ARG A 504 16.53 12.95 24.42
C ARG A 504 16.45 14.16 23.49
N ARG A 505 17.52 14.58 22.82
CA ARG A 505 17.43 15.65 21.79
C ARG A 505 16.72 15.16 20.53
N PHE A 506 16.93 13.89 20.15
CA PHE A 506 16.21 13.25 19.05
C PHE A 506 14.71 13.07 19.36
N LEU A 507 14.36 12.74 20.62
CA LEU A 507 12.97 12.64 21.09
C LEU A 507 12.33 14.01 21.41
N GLY A 508 13.13 14.99 21.83
CA GLY A 508 12.68 16.29 22.34
C GLY A 508 12.12 17.24 21.28
N GLY A 509 12.41 16.99 20.00
CA GLY A 509 11.78 17.71 18.88
C GLY A 509 10.28 17.46 18.75
N ILE A 510 9.78 16.35 19.29
CA ILE A 510 8.36 15.93 19.20
C ILE A 510 7.52 16.52 20.34
N ASN A 511 8.11 16.78 21.51
CA ASN A 511 7.36 17.25 22.70
C ASN A 511 7.00 18.74 22.69
N ARG A 512 7.40 19.52 21.68
CA ARG A 512 7.04 20.95 21.58
C ARG A 512 5.63 21.23 21.05
N TYR A 513 4.87 20.20 20.66
CA TYR A 513 3.55 20.36 20.03
C TYR A 513 2.40 19.63 20.75
N LEU A 514 2.59 19.21 22.00
CA LEU A 514 1.50 18.68 22.82
C LEU A 514 0.97 19.76 23.77
N PRO A 515 -0.29 20.21 23.65
CA PRO A 515 -0.95 20.90 24.74
C PRO A 515 -1.18 19.88 25.85
N TYR A 516 -0.42 20.00 26.94
CA TYR A 516 -0.66 19.24 28.17
C TYR A 516 -2.10 19.47 28.65
N PRO A 517 -2.92 18.43 28.87
CA PRO A 517 -4.14 18.58 29.65
C PRO A 517 -3.73 18.81 31.11
N ARG A 518 -4.21 19.91 31.70
CA ARG A 518 -4.12 20.14 33.14
C ARG A 518 -4.78 18.99 33.88
N HIS A 519 -4.02 18.33 34.76
CA HIS A 519 -4.56 17.48 35.81
C HIS A 519 -5.66 18.25 36.57
N ARG A 520 -6.89 17.74 36.56
CA ARG A 520 -7.86 18.04 37.61
C ARG A 520 -7.51 17.16 38.79
N GLU A 521 -7.16 17.81 39.90
CA GLU A 521 -7.16 17.20 41.23
C GLU A 521 -8.53 16.56 41.48
N LYS A 522 -8.50 15.35 42.03
CA LYS A 522 -9.67 14.70 42.60
C LYS A 522 -9.95 15.42 43.92
N ASP A 523 -11.09 16.09 44.01
CA ASP A 523 -11.65 16.45 45.30
C ASP A 523 -12.17 15.17 45.96
N ASP A 524 -11.50 14.79 47.05
CA ASP A 524 -12.05 13.97 48.10
C ASP A 524 -13.26 14.69 48.72
N VAL A 525 -14.43 14.07 48.69
CA VAL A 525 -15.49 14.37 49.66
C VAL A 525 -16.03 13.07 50.22
N GLN A 526 -15.72 12.87 51.50
CA GLN A 526 -16.43 12.00 52.42
C GLN A 526 -17.87 12.50 52.62
N VAL A 527 -18.84 11.58 52.52
CA VAL A 527 -19.97 11.25 53.41
C VAL A 527 -21.04 10.55 52.60
#